data_AF-A0A3D2FL72-F1
#
_entry.id   AF-A0A3D2FL72-F1
#
_cell.length_a   1.000
_cell.length_b   1.000
_cell.length_c   1.000
_cell.angle_alpha   90.00
_cell.angle_beta   90.00
_cell.angle_gamma   90.00
#
_symmetry.space_group_name_H-M   'P 1'
#
loop_
_entity.id
_entity.type
_entity.pdbx_description
1 polymer ?
#
loop_
_entity_poly.entity_id
_entity_poly.type
_entity_poly.pdbx_seq_one_letter_code
_entity_poly.pdbx_strand_id
1 'polypeptide(L)' 'MNVNMNTSAAPVRDSGDAGDAVGIAVLKKAIDIEAQSAMALIAALPQPPQQSAANLPANLGQNIDTIA' A
#
# COMPACT_ATOMS: atom_id res chain seq x y z
N MET A 1 16.87 51.30 -22.57
CA MET A 1 16.30 49.95 -22.42
C MET A 1 14.91 50.11 -21.85
N ASN A 2 13.88 49.97 -22.68
CA ASN A 2 12.49 50.20 -22.32
C ASN A 2 11.93 48.90 -21.70
N VAL A 3 11.78 48.89 -20.39
CA VAL A 3 11.15 47.78 -19.66
C VAL A 3 9.63 47.89 -19.80
N ASN A 4 9.11 47.29 -20.88
CA ASN A 4 7.68 47.17 -21.14
C ASN A 4 7.11 46.06 -20.23
N MET A 5 6.81 46.41 -18.98
CA MET A 5 6.14 45.51 -18.02
C MET A 5 4.65 45.41 -18.38
N ASN A 6 4.36 44.66 -19.44
CA ASN A 6 3.02 44.20 -19.78
C ASN A 6 2.96 42.69 -19.56
N THR A 7 2.85 42.30 -18.30
CA THR A 7 2.33 40.98 -17.94
C THR A 7 1.46 41.14 -16.71
N SER A 8 0.28 41.73 -16.93
CA SER A 8 -0.88 41.49 -16.06
C SER A 8 -1.36 40.05 -16.24
N ALA A 9 -0.47 39.07 -16.13
CA ALA A 9 -0.86 37.73 -15.75
C ALA A 9 -0.93 37.76 -14.22
N ALA A 10 -2.01 38.34 -13.70
CA ALA A 10 -2.49 37.90 -12.42
C ALA A 10 -2.80 36.40 -12.64
N PRO A 11 -2.07 35.45 -12.03
CA PRO A 11 -2.69 34.16 -11.86
C PRO A 11 -3.95 34.47 -11.02
N VAL A 12 -5.12 34.25 -11.59
CA VAL A 12 -6.25 33.81 -10.78
C VAL A 12 -5.72 32.55 -10.10
N ARG A 13 -5.08 32.74 -8.95
CA ARG A 13 -4.82 31.68 -8.01
C ARG A 13 -6.18 31.40 -7.46
N ASP A 14 -6.85 30.44 -8.08
CA ASP A 14 -7.95 29.78 -7.43
C ASP A 14 -7.39 29.27 -6.09
N SER A 15 -7.70 30.04 -5.05
CA SER A 15 -7.22 29.79 -3.70
C SER A 15 -8.13 28.77 -3.00
N GLY A 16 -9.17 28.29 -3.68
CA GLY A 16 -10.05 27.20 -3.25
C GLY A 16 -9.49 25.83 -3.62
N ASP A 17 -8.90 25.68 -4.81
CA ASP A 17 -8.33 24.44 -5.36
C ASP A 17 -7.07 23.99 -4.61
N ALA A 18 -6.28 24.93 -4.08
CA ALA A 18 -5.07 24.59 -3.34
C ALA A 18 -5.36 23.82 -2.03
N GLY A 19 -6.46 24.14 -1.35
CA GLY A 19 -6.89 23.43 -0.14
C GLY A 19 -7.37 22.01 -0.44
N ASP A 20 -8.11 21.84 -1.54
CA ASP A 20 -8.59 20.53 -1.98
C ASP A 20 -7.42 19.64 -2.45
N ALA A 21 -6.49 20.19 -3.22
CA ALA A 21 -5.30 19.48 -3.67
C ALA A 21 -4.42 19.00 -2.49
N VAL A 22 -4.27 19.81 -1.44
CA VAL A 22 -3.56 19.41 -0.21
C VAL A 22 -4.32 18.32 0.53
N GLY A 23 -5.65 18.44 0.66
CA GLY A 23 -6.50 17.43 1.27
C GLY A 23 -6.37 16.07 0.57
N ILE A 24 -6.44 16.05 -0.76
CA ILE A 24 -6.24 14.86 -1.59
C ILE A 24 -4.81 14.30 -1.43
N ALA A 25 -3.80 15.15 -1.37
CA ALA A 25 -2.41 14.72 -1.17
C ALA A 25 -2.18 14.07 0.19
N VAL A 26 -2.78 14.62 1.26
CA VAL A 26 -2.75 14.04 2.61
C VAL A 26 -3.48 12.70 2.64
N LEU A 27 -4.66 12.62 2.01
CA LEU A 27 -5.41 11.36 1.90
C LEU A 27 -4.60 10.28 1.18
N LYS A 28 -3.99 10.60 0.05
CA LYS A 28 -3.10 9.67 -0.68
C LYS A 28 -1.95 9.21 0.21
N LYS A 29 -1.30 10.13 0.93
CA LYS A 29 -0.22 9.78 1.85
C LYS A 29 -0.69 8.87 2.98
N ALA A 30 -1.90 9.08 3.51
CA ALA A 30 -2.47 8.21 4.54
C ALA A 30 -2.69 6.78 4.01
N ILE A 31 -3.23 6.65 2.80
CA ILE A 31 -3.41 5.35 2.11
C ILE A 31 -2.04 4.67 1.89
N ASP A 32 -1.03 5.42 1.45
CA ASP A 32 0.32 4.87 1.25
C ASP A 32 0.94 4.36 2.56
N ILE A 33 0.75 5.10 3.67
CA ILE A 33 1.22 4.69 5.00
C ILE A 33 0.47 3.46 5.49
N GLU A 34 -0.83 3.37 5.28
CA GLU A 34 -1.64 2.21 5.63
C GLU A 34 -1.14 0.97 4.89
N ALA A 35 -0.91 1.08 3.57
CA ALA A 35 -0.38 -0.01 2.76
C ALA A 35 1.00 -0.48 3.24
N GLN A 36 1.91 0.46 3.55
CA GLN A 36 3.22 0.14 4.10
C GLN A 36 3.14 -0.55 5.47
N SER A 37 2.22 -0.10 6.32
CA SER A 37 2.02 -0.68 7.66
C SER A 37 1.44 -2.09 7.58
N ALA A 38 0.47 -2.32 6.68
CA ALA A 38 -0.10 -3.63 6.42
C ALA A 38 0.97 -4.61 5.90
N MET A 39 1.82 -4.16 4.98
CA MET A 39 2.95 -4.95 4.47
C MET A 39 3.94 -5.33 5.57
N ALA A 40 4.27 -4.40 6.47
CA ALA A 40 5.15 -4.66 7.60
C ALA A 40 4.56 -5.71 8.55
N LEU A 41 3.25 -5.68 8.81
CA LEU A 41 2.56 -6.67 9.62
C LEU A 41 2.60 -8.06 8.97
N ILE A 42 2.36 -8.15 7.66
CA ILE A 42 2.46 -9.42 6.92
C ILE A 42 3.89 -9.98 7.00
N ALA A 43 4.90 -9.14 6.82
CA ALA A 43 6.31 -9.55 6.88
C ALA A 43 6.75 -9.99 8.29
N ALA A 44 6.10 -9.48 9.34
CA ALA A 44 6.38 -9.84 10.72
C ALA A 44 5.77 -11.20 11.13
N LEU A 45 4.88 -11.79 10.31
CA LEU A 45 4.33 -13.10 10.60
C LEU A 45 5.45 -14.15 10.53
N PRO A 46 5.57 -15.03 11.55
CA PRO A 46 6.46 -16.18 11.45
C PRO A 46 6.11 -16.99 10.21
N GLN A 47 7.13 -17.41 9.46
CA GLN A 47 6.91 -18.40 8.42
C GLN A 47 6.28 -19.63 9.07
N PRO A 48 5.24 -20.23 8.47
CA PRO A 48 4.70 -21.48 8.99
C PRO A 48 5.87 -22.45 9.11
N PRO A 49 5.95 -23.25 10.20
CA PRO A 49 6.98 -24.25 10.30
C PRO A 49 6.92 -25.03 8.99
N GLN A 50 8.02 -24.99 8.23
CA GLN A 50 8.18 -25.88 7.09
C GLN A 50 7.86 -27.24 7.68
N GLN A 51 6.74 -27.85 7.28
CA GLN A 51 6.46 -29.23 7.60
C GLN A 51 7.49 -30.00 6.81
N SER A 52 8.72 -30.03 7.34
CA SER A 52 9.75 -30.91 6.89
C SER A 52 9.09 -32.28 6.98
N ALA A 53 8.99 -32.94 5.83
CA ALA A 53 8.54 -34.32 5.73
C ALA A 53 9.33 -35.25 6.69
N ALA A 54 10.39 -34.76 7.34
CA ALA A 54 11.09 -35.34 8.47
C ALA A 54 10.20 -35.71 9.68
N ASN A 55 9.08 -35.02 9.93
CA ASN A 55 8.20 -35.31 11.07
C ASN A 55 6.94 -36.11 10.70
N LEU A 56 6.78 -36.48 9.43
CA LEU A 56 5.63 -37.26 8.98
C LEU A 56 6.04 -38.74 8.89
N PRO A 57 5.31 -39.66 9.51
CA PRO A 57 5.57 -41.08 9.34
C PRO A 57 5.39 -41.48 7.88
N ALA A 58 6.20 -42.44 7.41
CA ALA A 58 6.22 -42.86 5.99
C ALA A 58 4.87 -43.34 5.44
N ASN A 59 3.94 -43.68 6.32
CA ASN A 59 2.60 -44.18 5.99
C ASN A 59 1.47 -43.14 6.13
N LEU A 60 1.79 -41.85 6.30
CA LEU A 60 0.77 -40.80 6.35
C LEU A 60 0.07 -40.65 4.98
N GLY A 61 -1.26 -40.57 4.98
CA GLY A 61 -2.05 -40.47 3.74
C GLY A 61 -2.32 -41.80 3.03
N GLN A 62 -1.82 -42.93 3.54
CA GLN A 62 -2.03 -44.25 2.94
C GLN A 62 -3.43 -44.82 3.20
N ASN A 63 -4.12 -44.35 4.24
CA ASN A 63 -5.48 -44.77 4.57
C ASN A 63 -6.33 -43.53 4.80
N ILE A 64 -6.97 -43.04 3.73
CA ILE A 64 -7.94 -41.94 3.79
C ILE A 64 -9.32 -42.56 3.60
N ASP A 65 -10.19 -42.41 4.60
CA ASP A 65 -11.58 -42.85 4.51
C ASP A 65 -12.37 -41.90 3.61
N THR A 66 -12.49 -42.23 2.33
CA THR A 66 -13.35 -41.52 1.37
C THR A 66 -14.76 -42.11 1.38
N ILE A 67 -15.62 -41.63 2.28
CA ILE A 67 -17.06 -41.86 2.18
C ILE A 67 -17.65 -40.95 1.08
N ALA A 68 -18.34 -41.55 0.10
CA ALA A 68 -19.00 -40.89 -1.03
C ALA A 68 -20.48 -40.61 -0.76
#